data_AF-A0A7S1VYV9-F1
#
_entry.id   AF-A0A7S1VYV9-F1
#
_cell.length_a   1.000
_cell.length_b   1.000
_cell.length_c   1.000
_cell.angle_alpha   90.00
_cell.angle_beta   90.00
_cell.angle_gamma   90.00
#
_symmetry.space_group_name_H-M   'P 1'
#
loop_
_entity.id
_entity.type
_entity.pdbx_description
1 polymer ?
#
loop_
_entity_poly.entity_id
_entity_poly.type
_entity_poly.pdbx_seq_one_letter_code
_entity_poly.pdbx_strand_id
1 'polypeptide(L)'
;LKYPQAFSPLARRCFAPSAMSPISALKELRVLRQVGLLSWTRRWGHENVVRPAREMTRRQLVVAVSVGAWGGVFPFAPCTMPSTLLSMLVYSAGVPRQYRFNAPMGSIAMVVNGLMLPVNLLLMTWFMGAGQKAYSILLGEEIDSVHLTREAVRELQEKPRETFHRFSTSFGLGVAAWAVATPFALGQIRVLGAVSTLAPRFWRGRALPVPLSSHA
;
A
#
# COMPACT_ATOMS: atom_id res chain seq x y z
N LEU A 1 -30.79 -13.80 4.43
CA LEU A 1 -30.00 -14.07 3.20
C LEU A 1 -28.73 -14.83 3.57
N LYS A 2 -28.72 -16.14 3.31
CA LYS A 2 -27.57 -17.04 3.54
C LYS A 2 -26.51 -16.78 2.46
N TYR A 3 -25.35 -16.25 2.84
CA TYR A 3 -24.18 -16.23 1.96
C TYR A 3 -23.52 -17.62 1.98
N PRO A 4 -23.16 -18.23 0.84
CA PRO A 4 -22.31 -19.40 0.86
C PRO A 4 -20.91 -18.96 1.27
N GLN A 5 -20.44 -19.49 2.40
CA GLN A 5 -19.05 -19.41 2.83
C GLN A 5 -18.18 -20.17 1.82
N ALA A 6 -17.64 -19.47 0.84
CA ALA A 6 -16.54 -19.95 0.02
C ALA A 6 -15.32 -19.04 0.21
N PHE A 7 -14.94 -18.82 1.47
CA PHE A 7 -13.59 -18.35 1.75
C PHE A 7 -12.66 -19.56 1.60
N SER A 8 -11.79 -19.51 0.59
CA SER A 8 -10.66 -20.42 0.51
C SER A 8 -9.92 -20.42 1.86
N PRO A 9 -9.63 -21.57 2.47
CA PRO A 9 -8.92 -21.66 3.75
C PRO A 9 -7.52 -21.00 3.71
N LEU A 10 -6.99 -20.72 2.50
CA LEU A 10 -5.74 -19.98 2.30
C LEU A 10 -5.89 -18.48 2.56
N ALA A 11 -7.04 -17.87 2.23
CA ALA A 11 -7.26 -16.44 2.43
C ALA A 11 -7.35 -16.05 3.92
N ARG A 12 -7.77 -16.98 4.79
CA ARG A 12 -7.74 -16.78 6.25
C ARG A 12 -6.33 -16.83 6.85
N ARG A 13 -5.37 -17.48 6.19
CA ARG A 13 -4.01 -17.67 6.72
C ARG A 13 -3.06 -16.50 6.43
N CYS A 14 -3.32 -15.71 5.39
CA CYS A 14 -2.48 -14.55 5.06
C CYS A 14 -2.71 -13.33 5.97
N PHE A 15 -3.76 -13.31 6.80
CA PHE A 15 -4.12 -12.16 7.66
C PHE A 15 -3.99 -12.44 9.16
N ALA A 16 -3.43 -13.58 9.57
CA ALA A 16 -3.06 -13.83 10.96
C ALA A 16 -1.56 -13.51 11.13
N PRO A 17 -1.16 -12.60 12.06
CA PRO A 17 0.24 -12.31 12.36
C PRO A 17 0.83 -13.42 13.25
N SER A 18 0.61 -14.68 12.88
CA SER A 18 1.16 -15.85 13.55
C SER A 18 2.33 -16.33 12.70
N ALA A 19 3.54 -16.30 13.27
CA ALA A 19 4.76 -16.83 12.66
C ALA A 19 4.48 -18.13 11.89
N MET A 20 4.63 -18.05 10.57
CA MET A 20 4.41 -19.17 9.66
C MET A 20 5.35 -20.30 10.08
N SER A 21 4.83 -21.45 10.51
CA SER A 21 5.68 -22.54 10.98
C SER A 21 6.61 -22.99 9.84
N PRO A 22 7.88 -23.33 10.12
CA PRO A 22 8.85 -23.69 9.08
C PRO A 22 8.38 -24.89 8.22
N ILE A 23 7.55 -25.77 8.80
CA ILE A 23 6.92 -26.91 8.13
C ILE A 23 5.85 -26.45 7.12
N SER A 24 5.12 -25.37 7.41
CA SER A 24 4.12 -24.79 6.51
C SER A 24 4.78 -24.05 5.35
N ALA A 25 5.87 -23.34 5.62
CA ALA A 25 6.69 -22.69 4.59
C ALA A 25 7.32 -23.72 3.63
N LEU A 26 7.81 -24.86 4.15
CA LEU A 26 8.33 -25.95 3.33
C LEU A 26 7.27 -26.61 2.43
N LYS A 27 6.02 -26.72 2.90
CA LYS A 27 4.90 -27.22 2.08
C LYS A 27 4.55 -26.23 0.97
N GLU A 28 4.50 -24.93 1.27
CA GLU A 28 4.28 -23.89 0.26
C GLU A 28 5.41 -23.86 -0.79
N LEU A 29 6.67 -23.98 -0.36
CA LEU A 29 7.83 -24.08 -1.25
C LEU A 29 7.79 -25.33 -2.16
N ARG A 30 7.32 -26.47 -1.66
CA ARG A 30 7.12 -27.67 -2.50
C ARG A 30 5.99 -27.49 -3.51
N VAL A 31 4.89 -26.86 -3.12
CA VAL A 31 3.78 -26.54 -4.02
C VAL A 31 4.22 -25.53 -5.09
N LEU A 32 4.99 -24.51 -4.72
CA LEU A 32 5.60 -23.54 -5.66
C LEU A 32 6.55 -24.22 -6.66
N ARG A 33 7.28 -25.26 -6.22
CA ARG A 33 8.16 -26.07 -7.07
C ARG A 33 7.40 -26.99 -8.03
N GLN A 34 6.24 -27.52 -7.63
CA GLN A 34 5.43 -28.42 -8.46
C GLN A 34 4.50 -27.70 -9.45
N VAL A 35 3.96 -26.55 -9.06
CA VAL A 35 3.02 -25.76 -9.87
C VAL A 35 3.76 -24.76 -10.77
N GLY A 36 5.02 -24.45 -10.45
CA GLY A 36 5.83 -23.44 -11.12
C GLY A 36 5.48 -22.05 -10.62
N LEU A 37 6.50 -21.31 -10.15
CA LEU A 37 6.37 -19.99 -9.54
C LEU A 37 5.52 -19.02 -10.39
N LEU A 38 5.72 -19.05 -11.72
CA LEU A 38 5.01 -18.22 -12.69
C LEU A 38 3.50 -18.50 -12.77
N SER A 39 3.09 -19.77 -12.72
CA SER A 39 1.68 -20.13 -12.81
C SER A 39 0.95 -19.81 -11.50
N TRP A 40 1.65 -19.98 -10.37
CA TRP A 40 1.18 -19.59 -9.06
C TRP A 40 1.02 -18.07 -8.93
N THR A 41 2.03 -17.27 -9.32
CA THR A 41 1.94 -15.80 -9.27
C THR A 41 0.84 -15.28 -10.19
N ARG A 42 0.68 -15.88 -11.38
CA ARG A 42 -0.40 -15.54 -12.31
C ARG A 42 -1.77 -15.83 -11.72
N ARG A 43 -1.96 -17.01 -11.11
CA ARG A 43 -3.23 -17.38 -10.46
C ARG A 43 -3.52 -16.50 -9.25
N TRP A 44 -2.54 -16.31 -8.38
CA TRP A 44 -2.63 -15.44 -7.21
C TRP A 44 -2.98 -14.00 -7.61
N GLY A 45 -2.29 -13.44 -8.61
CA GLY A 45 -2.57 -12.11 -9.12
C GLY A 45 -3.95 -11.99 -9.75
N HIS A 46 -4.39 -13.02 -10.47
CA HIS A 46 -5.75 -13.04 -11.01
C HIS A 46 -6.81 -13.04 -9.91
N GLU A 47 -6.62 -13.87 -8.86
CA GLU A 47 -7.58 -14.01 -7.76
C GLU A 47 -7.60 -12.83 -6.78
N ASN A 48 -6.44 -12.21 -6.51
CA ASN A 48 -6.30 -11.19 -5.46
C ASN A 48 -6.23 -9.75 -5.99
N VAL A 49 -5.94 -9.57 -7.29
CA VAL A 49 -5.80 -8.25 -7.92
C VAL A 49 -6.79 -8.07 -9.05
N VAL A 50 -6.74 -8.92 -10.09
CA VAL A 50 -7.53 -8.71 -11.32
C VAL A 50 -9.02 -8.89 -11.09
N ARG A 51 -9.42 -10.00 -10.46
CA ARG A 51 -10.83 -10.30 -10.20
C ARG A 51 -11.46 -9.29 -9.22
N PRO A 52 -10.85 -8.97 -8.07
CA PRO A 52 -11.38 -7.94 -7.16
C PRO A 52 -11.47 -6.57 -7.83
N ALA A 53 -10.47 -6.18 -8.63
CA ALA A 53 -10.51 -4.90 -9.34
C ALA A 53 -11.66 -4.80 -10.37
N ARG A 54 -12.06 -5.92 -10.99
CA ARG A 54 -13.19 -5.97 -11.94
C ARG A 54 -14.56 -5.90 -11.24
N GLU A 55 -14.66 -6.49 -10.05
CA GLU A 55 -15.89 -6.51 -9.26
C GLU A 55 -16.12 -5.20 -8.49
N MET A 56 -15.08 -4.37 -8.35
CA MET A 56 -15.15 -3.07 -7.67
C MET A 56 -15.74 -1.96 -8.53
N THR A 57 -16.39 -1.02 -7.85
CA THR A 57 -16.70 0.29 -8.45
C THR A 57 -15.42 1.09 -8.69
N ARG A 58 -15.43 1.99 -9.68
CA ARG A 58 -14.28 2.87 -9.99
C ARG A 58 -13.81 3.65 -8.76
N ARG A 59 -14.76 4.14 -7.95
CA ARG A 59 -14.47 4.80 -6.67
C ARG A 59 -13.70 3.91 -5.72
N GLN A 60 -14.15 2.66 -5.51
CA GLN A 60 -13.47 1.73 -4.60
C GLN A 60 -12.06 1.41 -5.08
N LEU A 61 -11.86 1.22 -6.38
CA LEU A 61 -10.55 0.97 -6.96
C LEU A 61 -9.61 2.18 -6.77
N VAL A 62 -10.07 3.39 -7.09
CA VAL A 62 -9.29 4.63 -6.91
C VAL A 62 -8.91 4.80 -5.44
N VAL A 63 -9.87 4.67 -4.53
CA VAL A 63 -9.60 4.78 -3.09
C VAL A 63 -8.62 3.71 -2.62
N ALA A 64 -8.76 2.45 -3.05
CA ALA A 64 -7.88 1.37 -2.67
C ALA A 64 -6.43 1.61 -3.13
N VAL A 65 -6.25 2.03 -4.40
CA VAL A 65 -4.94 2.34 -4.97
C VAL A 65 -4.33 3.55 -4.27
N SER A 66 -5.08 4.63 -4.06
CA SER A 66 -4.54 5.84 -3.43
C SER A 66 -4.19 5.64 -1.95
N VAL A 67 -4.98 4.88 -1.19
CA VAL A 67 -4.66 4.54 0.20
C VAL A 67 -3.44 3.62 0.26
N GLY A 68 -3.36 2.62 -0.63
CA GLY A 68 -2.18 1.76 -0.75
C GLY A 68 -0.91 2.53 -1.11
N ALA A 69 -1.02 3.51 -2.01
CA ALA A 69 0.10 4.37 -2.38
C ALA A 69 0.53 5.28 -1.22
N TRP A 70 -0.41 5.93 -0.53
CA TRP A 70 -0.11 6.80 0.61
C TRP A 70 0.51 6.04 1.79
N GLY A 71 -0.03 4.87 2.12
CA GLY A 71 0.56 3.96 3.12
C GLY A 71 1.95 3.48 2.70
N GLY A 72 2.11 3.25 1.40
CA GLY A 72 3.36 2.99 0.70
C GLY A 72 4.43 4.02 0.99
N VAL A 73 4.13 5.32 0.85
CA VAL A 73 5.09 6.44 1.04
C VAL A 73 5.79 6.44 2.41
N PHE A 74 5.33 5.65 3.38
CA PHE A 74 6.03 5.44 4.63
C PHE A 74 7.42 4.81 4.38
N PRO A 75 8.54 5.47 4.69
CA PRO A 75 9.85 5.14 4.12
C PRO A 75 10.55 3.94 4.77
N PHE A 76 9.87 3.20 5.65
CA PHE A 76 10.44 2.03 6.34
C PHE A 76 9.73 0.74 5.93
N ALA A 77 10.43 -0.14 5.23
CA ALA A 77 10.10 -1.57 5.22
C ALA A 77 10.64 -2.19 6.53
N PRO A 78 9.85 -2.96 7.31
CA PRO A 78 8.53 -3.54 7.03
C PRO A 78 7.33 -2.70 7.49
N CYS A 79 7.54 -1.50 8.01
CA CYS A 79 6.53 -0.63 8.61
C CYS A 79 5.48 -0.05 7.62
N THR A 80 5.71 -0.19 6.31
CA THR A 80 4.75 0.16 5.25
C THR A 80 3.42 -0.59 5.35
N MET A 81 3.44 -1.84 5.85
CA MET A 81 2.22 -2.60 6.06
C MET A 81 1.37 -2.05 7.23
N PRO A 82 1.94 -1.85 8.44
CA PRO A 82 1.26 -1.13 9.52
C PRO A 82 0.73 0.26 9.14
N SER A 83 1.51 1.08 8.42
CA SER A 83 1.07 2.42 7.99
C SER A 83 -0.12 2.35 7.03
N THR A 84 -0.13 1.38 6.11
CA THR A 84 -1.24 1.17 5.20
C THR A 84 -2.48 0.71 5.95
N LEU A 85 -2.35 -0.21 6.91
CA LEU A 85 -3.48 -0.64 7.76
C LEU A 85 -4.05 0.53 8.57
N LEU A 86 -3.18 1.35 9.18
CA LEU A 86 -3.60 2.55 9.87
C LEU A 86 -4.36 3.51 8.94
N SER A 87 -3.85 3.71 7.72
CA SER A 87 -4.50 4.54 6.70
C SER A 87 -5.90 4.01 6.33
N MET A 88 -6.08 2.68 6.22
CA MET A 88 -7.40 2.07 5.97
C MET A 88 -8.36 2.29 7.15
N LEU A 89 -7.86 2.18 8.39
CA LEU A 89 -8.65 2.40 9.61
C LEU A 89 -9.09 3.87 9.73
N VAL A 90 -8.15 4.80 9.62
CA VAL A 90 -8.42 6.25 9.68
C VAL A 90 -9.36 6.67 8.55
N TYR A 91 -9.17 6.11 7.33
CA TYR A 91 -10.09 6.36 6.23
C TYR A 91 -11.51 5.91 6.59
N SER A 92 -11.67 4.71 7.17
CA SER A 92 -12.97 4.12 7.50
C SER A 92 -13.66 4.76 8.70
N ALA A 93 -12.92 5.34 9.64
CA ALA A 93 -13.46 5.96 10.85
C ALA A 93 -14.35 7.18 10.55
N GLY A 94 -14.05 7.93 9.49
CA GLY A 94 -14.78 9.16 9.12
C GLY A 94 -15.79 9.00 7.98
N VAL A 95 -16.24 7.79 7.66
CA VAL A 95 -17.05 7.53 6.46
C VAL A 95 -18.25 6.61 6.77
N PRO A 96 -19.44 6.84 6.17
CA PRO A 96 -20.60 5.95 6.30
C PRO A 96 -20.27 4.50 5.97
N ARG A 97 -20.94 3.55 6.64
CA ARG A 97 -20.65 2.11 6.58
C ARG A 97 -20.55 1.56 5.15
N GLN A 98 -21.38 2.06 4.23
CA GLN A 98 -21.41 1.67 2.81
C GLN A 98 -20.16 2.06 2.00
N TYR A 99 -19.37 3.02 2.48
CA TYR A 99 -18.15 3.48 1.81
C TYR A 99 -16.88 3.20 2.64
N ARG A 100 -16.99 2.43 3.72
CA ARG A 100 -15.84 1.97 4.50
C ARG A 100 -14.97 1.03 3.66
N PHE A 101 -13.69 0.94 4.04
CA PHE A 101 -12.77 0.00 3.41
C PHE A 101 -13.27 -1.44 3.64
N ASN A 102 -13.32 -2.22 2.57
CA ASN A 102 -13.70 -3.63 2.63
C ASN A 102 -12.49 -4.52 2.32
N ALA A 103 -12.64 -5.83 2.57
CA ALA A 103 -11.57 -6.80 2.35
C ALA A 103 -10.92 -6.75 0.94
N PRO A 104 -11.68 -6.69 -0.17
CA PRO A 104 -11.06 -6.63 -1.49
C PRO A 104 -10.32 -5.30 -1.74
N MET A 105 -10.80 -4.17 -1.21
CA MET A 105 -10.02 -2.91 -1.28
C MET A 105 -8.71 -3.04 -0.49
N GLY A 106 -8.75 -3.74 0.64
CA GLY A 106 -7.58 -4.07 1.45
C GLY A 106 -6.51 -4.83 0.67
N SER A 107 -6.89 -5.87 -0.08
CA SER A 107 -5.92 -6.66 -0.85
C SER A 107 -5.21 -5.81 -1.92
N ILE A 108 -5.96 -4.99 -2.66
CA ILE A 108 -5.39 -4.09 -3.67
C ILE A 108 -4.46 -3.06 -3.02
N ALA A 109 -4.87 -2.44 -1.91
CA ALA A 109 -4.06 -1.46 -1.22
C ALA A 109 -2.73 -2.06 -0.71
N MET A 110 -2.74 -3.29 -0.18
CA MET A 110 -1.53 -3.99 0.26
C MET A 110 -0.61 -4.34 -0.91
N VAL A 111 -1.16 -4.73 -2.06
CA VAL A 111 -0.38 -4.98 -3.29
C VAL A 111 0.28 -3.70 -3.77
N VAL A 112 -0.47 -2.59 -3.84
CA VAL A 112 0.06 -1.28 -4.25
C VAL A 112 1.13 -0.81 -3.28
N ASN A 113 0.92 -0.97 -1.97
CA ASN A 113 1.93 -0.70 -0.95
C ASN A 113 3.24 -1.48 -1.21
N GLY A 114 3.13 -2.77 -1.56
CA GLY A 114 4.30 -3.57 -1.95
C GLY A 114 5.02 -3.03 -3.19
N LEU A 115 4.27 -2.50 -4.17
CA LEU A 115 4.84 -1.87 -5.37
C LEU A 115 5.49 -0.51 -5.09
N MET A 116 5.14 0.14 -3.98
CA MET A 116 5.77 1.40 -3.56
C MET A 116 7.12 1.19 -2.86
N LEU A 117 7.47 -0.03 -2.44
CA LEU A 117 8.75 -0.31 -1.76
C LEU A 117 10.00 0.20 -2.51
N PRO A 118 10.14 0.04 -3.84
CA PRO A 118 11.29 0.59 -4.57
C PRO A 118 11.27 2.12 -4.61
N VAL A 119 10.06 2.72 -4.63
CA VAL A 119 9.86 4.17 -4.64
C VAL A 119 10.18 4.78 -3.28
N ASN A 120 9.95 4.05 -2.18
CA ASN A 120 10.23 4.51 -0.82
C ASN A 120 11.71 4.83 -0.58
N LEU A 121 12.61 4.06 -1.17
CA LEU A 121 14.05 4.33 -1.07
C LEU A 121 14.41 5.68 -1.70
N LEU A 122 13.69 6.09 -2.75
CA LEU A 122 13.87 7.41 -3.38
C LEU A 122 13.17 8.52 -2.58
N LEU A 123 12.01 8.23 -1.99
CA LEU A 123 11.20 9.17 -1.21
C LEU A 123 11.70 9.40 0.22
N MET A 124 12.60 8.55 0.74
CA MET A 124 13.23 8.71 2.05
C MET A 124 13.85 10.11 2.23
N THR A 125 14.46 10.63 1.17
CA THR A 125 15.10 11.96 1.13
C THR A 125 14.09 13.09 1.38
N TRP A 126 12.97 13.04 0.66
CA TRP A 126 11.85 13.97 0.79
C TRP A 126 11.17 13.86 2.15
N PHE A 127 11.09 12.65 2.71
CA PHE A 127 10.50 12.41 4.01
C PHE A 127 11.33 13.02 5.15
N MET A 128 12.65 12.84 5.12
CA MET A 128 13.56 13.47 6.08
C MET A 128 13.53 15.00 5.95
N GLY A 129 13.55 15.52 4.72
CA GLY A 129 13.44 16.96 4.47
C GLY A 129 12.10 17.55 4.95
N ALA A 130 10.99 16.83 4.78
CA ALA A 130 9.69 17.25 5.30
C ALA A 130 9.65 17.26 6.83
N GLY A 131 10.26 16.26 7.49
CA GLY A 131 10.39 16.22 8.95
C GLY A 131 11.22 17.38 9.51
N GLN A 132 12.33 17.71 8.87
CA GLN A 132 13.18 18.83 9.27
C GLN A 132 12.50 20.19 9.05
N LYS A 133 11.78 20.38 7.93
CA LYS A 133 10.96 21.58 7.72
C LYS A 133 9.86 21.71 8.75
N ALA A 134 9.21 20.61 9.12
CA ALA A 134 8.20 20.64 10.18
C ALA A 134 8.82 21.07 11.52
N TYR A 135 10.02 20.57 11.84
CA TYR A 135 10.77 20.92 13.04
C TYR A 135 11.20 22.39 13.08
N SER A 136 11.76 22.91 11.98
CA SER A 136 12.17 24.32 11.90
C SER A 136 10.98 25.27 12.05
N ILE A 137 9.82 24.92 11.46
CA ILE A 137 8.58 25.70 11.63
C ILE A 137 8.07 25.66 13.08
N LEU A 138 8.19 24.52 13.76
CA LEU A 138 7.70 24.33 15.13
C LEU A 138 8.58 25.01 16.19
N LEU A 139 9.90 25.07 15.97
CA LEU A 139 10.86 25.58 16.97
C LEU A 139 11.51 26.92 16.58
N GLY A 140 11.30 27.40 15.35
CA GLY A 140 11.84 28.67 14.87
C GLY A 140 13.34 28.65 14.58
N GLU A 141 13.98 27.48 14.55
CA GLU A 141 15.41 27.33 14.24
C GLU A 141 15.61 26.94 12.76
N GLU A 142 16.34 27.76 12.00
CA GLU A 142 16.76 27.44 10.63
C GLU A 142 17.90 26.43 10.65
N ILE A 143 17.56 25.15 10.46
CA ILE A 143 18.55 24.11 10.15
C ILE A 143 18.73 24.06 8.64
N ASP A 144 19.97 24.12 8.18
CA ASP A 144 20.37 24.09 6.76
C ASP A 144 20.07 22.71 6.13
N SER A 145 18.79 22.50 5.83
CA SER A 145 18.15 21.20 5.57
C SER A 145 18.58 20.51 4.26
N VAL A 146 19.19 21.26 3.33
CA VAL A 146 19.49 20.78 1.96
C VAL A 146 20.85 20.08 1.87
N HIS A 147 21.84 20.51 2.66
CA HIS A 147 23.17 19.88 2.67
C HIS A 147 23.15 18.58 3.48
N LEU A 148 22.43 18.58 4.61
CA LEU A 148 22.27 17.41 5.47
C LEU A 148 21.55 16.25 4.75
N THR A 149 20.59 16.52 3.87
CA THR A 149 19.79 15.46 3.21
C THR A 149 20.55 14.70 2.13
N ARG A 150 21.47 15.33 1.38
CA ARG A 150 22.29 14.60 0.38
C ARG A 150 23.39 13.77 1.04
N GLU A 151 24.05 14.33 2.05
CA GLU A 151 25.09 13.63 2.80
C GLU A 151 24.52 12.48 3.63
N ALA A 152 23.39 12.71 4.31
CA ALA A 152 22.71 11.66 5.07
C ALA A 152 22.27 10.49 4.20
N VAL A 153 21.89 10.71 2.94
CA VAL A 153 21.46 9.64 2.02
C VAL A 153 22.64 8.80 1.56
N ARG A 154 23.78 9.44 1.31
CA ARG A 154 25.03 8.72 1.01
C ARG A 154 25.49 7.91 2.22
N GLU A 155 25.46 8.49 3.41
CA GLU A 155 25.74 7.79 4.67
C GLU A 155 24.71 6.68 4.97
N LEU A 156 23.44 6.82 4.57
CA LEU A 156 22.40 5.80 4.76
C LEU A 156 22.63 4.58 3.85
N GLN A 157 23.15 4.80 2.65
CA GLN A 157 23.50 3.75 1.69
C GLN A 157 24.78 3.01 2.11
N GLU A 158 25.78 3.74 2.60
CA GLU A 158 27.07 3.18 3.01
C GLU A 158 27.01 2.50 4.39
N LYS A 159 26.26 3.07 5.36
CA LYS A 159 26.17 2.57 6.74
C LYS A 159 24.77 2.74 7.37
N PRO A 160 23.77 1.95 6.95
CA PRO A 160 22.37 2.15 7.33
C PRO A 160 22.08 2.13 8.84
N ARG A 161 22.79 1.29 9.62
CA ARG A 161 22.56 1.18 11.07
C ARG A 161 23.09 2.37 11.88
N GLU A 162 24.31 2.83 11.59
CA GLU A 162 24.91 3.98 12.28
C GLU A 162 24.16 5.27 11.94
N THR A 163 23.83 5.44 10.66
CA THR A 163 23.09 6.60 10.16
C THR A 163 21.66 6.62 10.71
N PHE A 164 20.98 5.47 10.85
CA PHE A 164 19.67 5.41 11.49
C PHE A 164 19.71 5.88 12.95
N HIS A 165 20.74 5.49 13.72
CA HIS A 165 20.91 5.97 15.09
C HIS A 165 21.15 7.49 15.13
N ARG A 166 22.03 7.98 14.26
CA ARG A 166 22.43 9.39 14.19
C ARG A 166 21.29 10.31 13.76
N PHE A 167 20.43 9.85 12.85
CA PHE A 167 19.32 10.63 12.29
C PHE A 167 17.94 10.21 12.82
N SER A 168 17.88 9.39 13.86
CA SER A 168 16.64 8.87 14.47
C SER A 168 15.62 9.96 14.78
N THR A 169 16.06 11.12 15.26
CA THR A 169 15.20 12.28 15.53
C THR A 169 14.58 12.84 14.25
N SER A 170 15.35 12.99 13.17
CA SER A 170 14.85 13.47 11.87
C SER A 170 13.84 12.49 11.26
N PHE A 171 14.06 11.18 11.45
CA PHE A 171 13.09 10.16 11.05
C PHE A 171 11.80 10.22 11.86
N GLY A 172 11.89 10.35 13.19
CA GLY A 172 10.73 10.51 14.07
C GLY A 172 9.88 11.72 13.70
N LEU A 173 10.53 12.85 13.37
CA LEU A 173 9.87 14.05 12.89
C LEU A 173 9.20 13.86 11.53
N GLY A 174 9.84 13.13 10.62
CA GLY A 174 9.21 12.74 9.35
C GLY A 174 7.97 11.87 9.56
N VAL A 175 8.01 10.92 10.51
CA VAL A 175 6.85 10.08 10.87
C VAL A 175 5.72 10.92 11.45
N ALA A 176 6.04 11.86 12.34
CA ALA A 176 5.06 12.79 12.89
C ALA A 176 4.44 13.66 11.77
N ALA A 177 5.26 14.21 10.87
CA ALA A 177 4.79 14.99 9.73
C ALA A 177 3.86 14.19 8.81
N TRP A 178 4.22 12.94 8.50
CA TRP A 178 3.36 12.03 7.72
C TRP A 178 2.05 11.72 8.43
N ALA A 179 2.09 11.46 9.75
CA ALA A 179 0.91 11.19 10.55
C ALA A 179 -0.05 12.40 10.56
N VAL A 180 0.48 13.63 10.68
CA VAL A 180 -0.29 14.87 10.63
C VAL A 180 -0.85 15.13 9.22
N ALA A 181 -0.10 14.81 8.17
CA ALA A 181 -0.55 14.95 6.78
C ALA A 181 -1.60 13.90 6.38
N THR A 182 -1.62 12.74 7.05
CA THR A 182 -2.47 11.60 6.68
C THR A 182 -3.97 11.93 6.65
N PRO A 183 -4.58 12.60 7.65
CA PRO A 183 -5.97 13.02 7.58
C PRO A 183 -6.29 13.87 6.34
N PHE A 184 -5.41 14.81 5.98
CA PHE A 184 -5.57 15.66 4.79
C PHE A 184 -5.47 14.85 3.50
N ALA A 185 -4.47 13.98 3.39
CA ALA A 185 -4.30 13.08 2.25
C ALA A 185 -5.54 12.17 2.07
N LEU A 186 -6.04 11.59 3.16
CA LEU A 186 -7.25 10.77 3.13
C LEU A 186 -8.50 11.58 2.74
N GLY A 187 -8.58 12.85 3.16
CA GLY A 187 -9.61 13.79 2.71
C GLY A 187 -9.58 14.00 1.19
N GLN A 188 -8.40 14.26 0.63
CA GLN A 188 -8.21 14.39 -0.82
C GLN A 188 -8.56 13.09 -1.57
N ILE A 189 -8.20 11.93 -1.01
CA ILE A 189 -8.54 10.62 -1.58
C ILE A 189 -10.07 10.41 -1.60
N ARG A 190 -10.80 10.86 -0.57
CA ARG A 190 -12.27 10.80 -0.56
C ARG A 190 -12.87 11.66 -1.68
N VAL A 191 -12.36 12.88 -1.86
CA VAL A 191 -12.80 13.78 -2.95
C VAL A 191 -12.50 13.15 -4.30
N LEU A 192 -11.28 12.64 -4.52
CA LEU A 192 -10.89 11.95 -5.75
C LEU A 192 -11.80 10.75 -6.04
N GLY A 193 -12.11 9.96 -5.00
CA GLY A 193 -13.07 8.87 -5.08
C GLY A 193 -14.46 9.33 -5.50
N ALA A 194 -14.97 10.43 -4.97
CA ALA A 194 -16.26 11.00 -5.36
C ALA A 194 -16.23 11.52 -6.81
N VAL A 195 -15.22 12.29 -7.20
CA VAL A 195 -15.06 12.82 -8.57
C VAL A 195 -14.97 11.68 -9.59
N SER A 196 -14.33 10.56 -9.23
CA SER A 196 -14.24 9.41 -10.12
C SER A 196 -15.59 8.79 -10.49
N THR A 197 -16.64 9.00 -9.68
CA THR A 197 -18.01 8.58 -9.99
C THR A 197 -18.73 9.51 -10.96
N LEU A 198 -18.31 10.78 -11.02
CA LEU A 198 -18.85 11.81 -11.92
C LEU A 198 -18.16 11.80 -13.28
N ALA A 199 -16.90 11.35 -13.33
CA ALA A 199 -16.15 11.29 -14.58
C ALA A 199 -16.80 10.28 -15.55
N PRO A 200 -17.17 10.71 -16.78
CA PRO A 200 -17.77 9.83 -17.77
C PRO A 200 -16.92 8.58 -18.01
N ARG A 201 -17.58 7.47 -18.31
CA ARG A 201 -16.97 6.16 -18.62
C ARG A 201 -16.23 6.22 -19.97
N PHE A 202 -15.10 6.93 -20.03
CA PHE A 202 -14.20 6.93 -21.19
C PHE A 202 -13.48 5.58 -21.40
N TRP A 203 -13.59 4.66 -20.44
CA TRP A 203 -12.94 3.34 -20.46
C TRP A 203 -13.87 2.17 -20.81
N ARG A 204 -14.88 2.36 -21.66
CA ARG A 204 -15.33 1.23 -22.51
C ARG A 204 -14.34 1.10 -23.67
N GLY A 205 -13.11 0.71 -23.34
CA GLY A 205 -12.29 -0.02 -24.30
C GLY A 205 -13.11 -1.22 -24.75
N ARG A 206 -13.23 -1.37 -26.07
CA ARG A 206 -13.93 -2.46 -26.76
C ARG A 206 -13.86 -3.73 -25.94
N ALA A 207 -15.03 -4.30 -25.60
CA ALA A 207 -15.09 -5.70 -25.24
C ALA A 207 -14.40 -6.46 -26.36
N LEU A 208 -13.20 -6.99 -26.10
CA LEU A 208 -12.60 -7.96 -26.99
C LEU A 208 -13.61 -9.09 -27.10
N PRO A 209 -14.07 -9.45 -28.31
CA PRO A 209 -14.97 -10.57 -28.47
C PRO A 209 -14.29 -11.79 -27.86
N VAL A 210 -14.96 -12.40 -26.87
CA VAL A 210 -14.60 -13.72 -26.39
C VAL A 210 -14.71 -14.64 -27.60
N PRO A 211 -13.62 -15.30 -28.06
CA PRO A 211 -13.76 -16.28 -29.12
C PRO A 211 -14.67 -17.37 -28.56
N LEU A 212 -15.86 -17.50 -29.16
CA LEU A 212 -16.72 -18.64 -28.98
C LEU A 212 -15.88 -19.87 -29.33
N SER A 213 -15.63 -20.72 -28.35
CA SER A 213 -15.10 -22.05 -28.56
C SER A 213 -16.02 -22.76 -29.55
N SER A 214 -15.52 -23.01 -30.75
CA SER A 214 -16.13 -23.93 -31.70
C SER A 214 -16.08 -25.33 -31.08
N HIS A 215 -17.21 -25.76 -30.54
CA HIS A 215 -17.52 -27.18 -30.49
C HIS A 215 -17.98 -27.58 -31.90
N ALA A 216 -17.08 -28.22 -32.63
CA ALA A 216 -17.35 -29.16 -33.71
C ALA A 216 -16.34 -30.30 -33.54
#